data_AF-A0A899FZZ0-F1
#
_entry.id   AF-A0A899FZZ0-F1
#
_cell.length_a   1.000
_cell.length_b   1.000
_cell.length_c   1.000
_cell.angle_alpha   90.00
_cell.angle_beta   90.00
_cell.angle_gamma   90.00
#
_symmetry.space_group_name_H-M   'P 1'
#
loop_
_entity.id
_entity.type
_entity.pdbx_description
1 polymer ?
#
loop_
_entity_poly.entity_id
_entity_poly.type
_entity_poly.pdbx_seq_one_letter_code
_entity_poly.pdbx_strand_id
1 'polypeptide(L)'
;MERLYKILKAYSLYDPEVGYTQGMAFLADEEAFCMFVKLMKDYDFRSFYIPGMPGLNLRLYQFEQLLEDKLLEIYLHLRKQGVRPSMYASQWFLTLFAYKFPINMVTRIFDVVIAEGIDSILKFAIALIKKNKKEIISLKFDQLLNFLKEKIFLVYSIPEKSTTKLSWLGHSANYRVDEFVNDAYSIEITKNMLSKYAAEYEKMKELEIEKENEISLLKSKNSSLSLKVKDLQDSLNTLSEENIQLANTMIQNKMQIASLIDENEGLISKVSDLKLIVESQPAEIEKRMKSEIQKIVDKNLQVINRNRILEDQMAEIETELAQTKMQLATIHNEHDSLKKKWNELKKALES
;
A
#
# COMPACT_ATOMS: atom_id res chain seq x y z
N MET A 1 22.83 -9.65 55.13
CA MET A 1 21.66 -9.52 54.21
C MET A 1 20.54 -8.70 54.83
N GLU A 2 19.92 -9.13 55.93
CA GLU A 2 18.71 -8.48 56.48
C GLU A 2 18.86 -6.98 56.80
N ARG A 3 19.99 -6.53 57.38
CA ARG A 3 20.27 -5.11 57.65
C ARG A 3 20.35 -4.26 56.37
N LEU A 4 21.08 -4.72 55.36
CA LEU A 4 21.19 -4.04 54.06
C LEU A 4 19.83 -3.93 53.37
N TYR A 5 19.04 -5.02 53.39
CA TYR A 5 17.66 -4.99 52.89
C TYR A 5 16.84 -3.92 53.59
N LYS A 6 16.90 -3.81 54.93
CA LYS A 6 16.21 -2.77 55.70
C LYS A 6 16.67 -1.35 55.35
N ILE A 7 17.96 -1.10 55.11
CA ILE A 7 18.48 0.21 54.68
C ILE A 7 17.98 0.60 53.28
N LEU A 8 18.05 -0.32 52.32
CA LEU A 8 17.56 -0.07 50.95
C LEU A 8 16.05 0.16 50.95
N LYS A 9 15.29 -0.63 51.73
CA LYS A 9 13.87 -0.40 52.01
C LYS A 9 13.66 0.99 52.65
N ALA A 10 14.41 1.34 53.69
CA ALA A 10 14.29 2.64 54.38
C ALA A 10 14.46 3.82 53.41
N TYR A 11 15.47 3.76 52.55
CA TYR A 11 15.73 4.83 51.57
C TYR A 11 14.63 4.92 50.52
N SER A 12 14.10 3.78 50.07
CA SER A 12 13.10 3.72 49.02
C SER A 12 11.77 4.39 49.40
N LEU A 13 11.39 4.40 50.69
CA LEU A 13 10.25 5.23 51.17
C LEU A 13 10.60 6.71 51.24
N TYR A 14 11.82 7.00 51.68
CA TYR A 14 12.30 8.35 51.94
C TYR A 14 12.49 9.17 50.65
N ASP A 15 12.67 8.47 49.52
CA ASP A 15 12.88 9.03 48.20
C ASP A 15 12.01 8.28 47.15
N PRO A 16 10.74 8.67 46.96
CA PRO A 16 9.77 7.88 46.19
C PRO A 16 10.00 7.85 44.68
N GLU A 17 10.74 8.83 44.13
CA GLU A 17 11.26 8.83 42.76
C GLU A 17 12.37 7.77 42.55
N VAL A 18 12.93 7.21 43.64
CA VAL A 18 13.78 6.01 43.66
C VAL A 18 12.96 4.77 44.11
N GLY A 19 12.14 4.90 45.16
CA GLY A 19 10.84 4.22 45.33
C GLY A 19 10.76 2.83 46.00
N TYR A 20 10.03 2.73 47.13
CA TYR A 20 9.20 1.58 47.59
C TYR A 20 8.54 1.83 48.98
N THR A 21 7.29 1.38 49.15
CA THR A 21 6.42 1.43 50.36
C THR A 21 6.18 0.01 50.91
N GLN A 22 6.13 -0.35 52.20
CA GLN A 22 5.94 0.39 53.47
C GLN A 22 6.50 -0.44 54.67
N GLY A 23 6.37 0.04 55.93
CA GLY A 23 6.65 -0.71 57.17
C GLY A 23 8.13 -0.70 57.57
N MET A 24 8.58 0.40 58.19
CA MET A 24 10.00 0.78 58.26
C MET A 24 10.56 1.20 59.62
N ALA A 25 9.78 1.09 60.68
CA ALA A 25 10.33 1.24 62.03
C ALA A 25 11.00 -0.09 62.45
N PHE A 26 12.34 -0.13 62.52
CA PHE A 26 13.08 -0.22 63.80
C PHE A 26 14.56 -0.70 63.77
N LEU A 27 15.07 -1.43 62.76
CA LEU A 27 16.29 -2.26 62.97
C LEU A 27 17.31 -2.36 61.81
N ALA A 28 17.98 -1.26 61.46
CA ALA A 28 19.32 -1.30 60.83
C ALA A 28 20.08 0.01 61.07
N ASP A 29 21.31 -0.10 61.59
CA ASP A 29 22.24 0.96 62.05
C ASP A 29 21.91 2.39 61.56
N GLU A 30 21.50 3.27 62.49
CA GLU A 30 21.05 4.64 62.22
C GLU A 30 22.14 5.47 61.52
N GLU A 31 23.39 5.30 61.91
CA GLU A 31 24.56 5.96 61.32
C GLU A 31 24.77 5.52 59.87
N ALA A 32 24.57 4.23 59.55
CA ALA A 32 24.71 3.70 58.20
C ALA A 32 23.59 4.21 57.28
N PHE A 33 22.36 4.30 57.79
CA PHE A 33 21.25 4.91 57.06
C PHE A 33 21.46 6.41 56.83
N CYS A 34 21.87 7.15 57.87
CA CYS A 34 22.18 8.58 57.76
C CYS A 34 23.31 8.85 56.76
N MET A 35 24.38 8.06 56.78
CA MET A 35 25.47 8.16 55.80
C MET A 35 25.02 7.81 54.37
N PHE A 36 24.14 6.81 54.21
CA PHE A 36 23.58 6.48 52.89
C PHE A 36 22.67 7.59 52.35
N VAL A 37 21.79 8.15 53.19
CA VAL A 37 20.97 9.32 52.83
C VAL A 37 21.85 10.51 52.44
N LYS A 38 22.92 10.76 53.21
CA LYS A 38 23.88 11.83 52.94
C LYS A 38 24.59 11.63 51.60
N LEU A 39 25.05 10.42 51.29
CA LEU A 39 25.66 10.08 49.99
C LEU A 39 24.67 10.29 48.83
N MET A 40 23.42 9.85 48.99
CA MET A 40 22.43 9.95 47.92
C MET A 40 22.00 11.41 47.66
N LYS A 41 21.79 12.22 48.71
CA LYS A 41 21.32 13.61 48.59
C LYS A 41 22.46 14.63 48.49
N ASP A 42 23.33 14.72 49.50
CA ASP A 42 24.32 15.79 49.61
C ASP A 42 25.48 15.62 48.59
N TYR A 43 25.76 14.39 48.15
CA TYR A 43 26.76 14.08 47.11
C TYR A 43 26.11 13.78 45.75
N ASP A 44 24.79 13.98 45.62
CA ASP A 44 23.98 13.70 44.41
C ASP A 44 24.17 12.29 43.82
N PHE A 45 24.54 11.28 44.63
CA PHE A 45 24.69 9.91 44.12
C PHE A 45 23.35 9.32 43.64
N ARG A 46 22.23 9.90 44.09
CA ARG A 46 20.88 9.67 43.58
C ARG A 46 20.76 9.82 42.06
N SER A 47 21.39 10.83 41.45
CA SER A 47 21.20 11.13 40.02
C SER A 47 21.74 10.04 39.08
N PHE A 48 22.48 9.07 39.62
CA PHE A 48 22.97 7.90 38.91
C PHE A 48 21.91 6.80 38.76
N TYR A 49 20.85 6.81 39.59
CA TYR A 49 19.84 5.73 39.66
C TYR A 49 18.42 6.15 39.22
N ILE A 50 18.11 7.45 39.21
CA ILE A 50 16.81 7.94 38.72
C ILE A 50 16.61 7.62 37.23
N PRO A 51 15.37 7.58 36.72
CA PRO A 51 15.08 7.29 35.31
C PRO A 51 15.91 8.15 34.34
N GLY A 52 16.49 7.52 33.32
CA GLY A 52 17.42 8.17 32.38
C GLY A 52 18.86 8.34 32.90
N MET A 53 19.13 8.04 34.18
CA MET A 53 20.47 8.02 34.82
C MET A 53 21.35 9.25 34.47
N PRO A 54 20.83 10.49 34.58
CA PRO A 54 21.52 11.69 34.09
C PRO A 54 22.91 11.89 34.73
N GLY A 55 23.05 11.62 36.04
CA GLY A 55 24.33 11.70 36.74
C GLY A 55 25.35 10.70 36.23
N LEU A 56 24.93 9.45 35.99
CA LEU A 56 25.80 8.40 35.43
C LEU A 56 26.27 8.78 34.02
N ASN A 57 25.35 9.21 33.15
CA ASN A 57 25.67 9.58 31.78
C ASN A 57 26.61 10.80 31.72
N LEU A 58 26.39 11.80 32.57
CA LEU A 58 27.32 12.92 32.76
C LEU A 58 28.71 12.44 33.21
N ARG A 59 28.82 11.53 34.20
CA ARG A 59 30.12 11.01 34.63
C ARG A 59 30.82 10.18 33.56
N LEU A 60 30.07 9.38 32.78
CA LEU A 60 30.62 8.64 31.64
C LEU A 60 31.16 9.58 30.56
N TYR A 61 30.46 10.69 30.27
CA TYR A 61 30.94 11.73 29.35
C TYR A 61 32.18 12.45 29.88
N GLN A 62 32.15 12.93 31.13
CA GLN A 62 33.30 13.56 31.79
C GLN A 62 34.53 12.64 31.82
N PHE A 63 34.32 11.34 32.04
CA PHE A 63 35.37 10.34 31.96
C PHE A 63 35.91 10.17 30.53
N GLU A 64 35.06 10.18 29.49
CA GLU A 64 35.51 10.16 28.09
C GLU A 64 36.36 11.40 27.74
N GLN A 65 35.93 12.59 28.17
CA GLN A 65 36.70 13.84 27.98
C GLN A 65 38.03 13.83 28.76
N LEU A 66 38.06 13.29 29.98
CA LEU A 66 39.30 13.11 30.74
C LEU A 66 40.25 12.09 30.10
N LEU A 67 39.74 11.08 29.40
CA LEU A 67 40.55 10.16 28.59
C LEU A 67 41.15 10.88 27.38
N GLU A 68 40.39 11.74 26.71
CA GLU A 68 40.88 12.57 25.59
C GLU A 68 42.00 13.52 26.05
N ASP A 69 41.76 14.32 27.10
CA ASP A 69 42.70 15.34 27.58
C ASP A 69 43.94 14.78 28.28
N LYS A 70 43.82 13.67 29.03
CA LYS A 70 44.95 13.13 29.85
C LYS A 70 45.60 11.88 29.27
N LEU A 71 44.90 11.13 28.41
CA LEU A 71 45.31 9.81 27.94
C LEU A 71 45.01 9.60 26.44
N LEU A 72 45.19 10.65 25.64
CA LEU A 72 44.85 10.74 24.21
C LEU A 72 45.11 9.47 23.37
N GLU A 73 46.26 8.83 23.53
CA GLU A 73 46.61 7.59 22.82
C GLU A 73 45.64 6.43 23.12
N ILE A 74 45.19 6.30 24.37
CA ILE A 74 44.19 5.32 24.80
C ILE A 74 42.81 5.72 24.28
N TYR A 75 42.44 7.00 24.37
CA TYR A 75 41.17 7.50 23.83
C TYR A 75 41.04 7.22 22.34
N LEU A 76 42.05 7.58 21.53
CA LEU A 76 42.06 7.33 20.09
C LEU A 76 41.98 5.83 19.76
N HIS A 77 42.65 4.97 20.55
CA HIS A 77 42.54 3.52 20.38
C HIS A 77 41.14 3.00 20.71
N LEU A 78 40.55 3.39 21.85
CA LEU A 78 39.19 3.02 22.24
C LEU A 78 38.17 3.45 21.17
N ARG A 79 38.26 4.69 20.68
CA ARG A 79 37.40 5.23 19.61
C ARG A 79 37.59 4.46 18.30
N LYS A 80 38.83 4.13 17.92
CA LYS A 80 39.16 3.30 16.74
C LYS A 80 38.61 1.87 16.84
N GLN A 81 38.59 1.29 18.05
CA GLN A 81 37.96 -0.02 18.29
C GLN A 81 36.44 0.07 18.47
N GLY A 82 35.83 1.27 18.49
CA GLY A 82 34.39 1.45 18.75
C GLY A 82 33.97 1.23 20.21
N VAL A 83 34.91 1.15 21.15
CA VAL A 83 34.64 0.92 22.58
C VAL A 83 34.30 2.24 23.26
N ARG A 84 33.07 2.38 23.76
CA ARG A 84 32.62 3.54 24.55
C ARG A 84 32.67 3.25 26.06
N PRO A 85 32.91 4.25 26.93
CA PRO A 85 32.91 4.05 28.39
C PRO A 85 31.62 3.41 28.95
N SER A 86 30.46 3.73 28.38
CA SER A 86 29.17 3.12 28.78
C SER A 86 29.12 1.59 28.64
N MET A 87 30.02 0.99 27.85
CA MET A 87 30.10 -0.46 27.66
C MET A 87 30.85 -1.19 28.78
N TYR A 88 31.65 -0.50 29.59
CA TYR A 88 32.51 -1.13 30.61
C TYR A 88 32.56 -0.39 31.97
N ALA A 89 32.50 0.95 31.98
CA ALA A 89 32.68 1.78 33.18
C ALA A 89 31.39 2.06 33.96
N SER A 90 30.21 1.80 33.39
CA SER A 90 28.92 2.08 34.03
C SER A 90 28.81 1.45 35.42
N GLN A 91 29.26 0.20 35.58
CA GLN A 91 29.28 -0.50 36.87
C GLN A 91 30.30 0.09 37.86
N TRP A 92 31.39 0.70 37.37
CA TRP A 92 32.42 1.31 38.22
C TRP A 92 31.82 2.49 38.99
N PHE A 93 31.08 3.35 38.27
CA PHE A 93 30.41 4.51 38.83
C PHE A 93 29.16 4.11 39.64
N LEU A 94 28.30 3.23 39.12
CA LEU A 94 27.09 2.73 39.81
C LEU A 94 27.35 1.93 41.10
N THR A 95 28.60 1.54 41.37
CA THR A 95 28.94 0.80 42.60
C THR A 95 30.08 1.45 43.39
N LEU A 96 30.58 2.62 42.96
CA LEU A 96 31.81 3.23 43.48
C LEU A 96 32.93 2.18 43.62
N PHE A 97 33.14 1.42 42.54
CA PHE A 97 34.09 0.30 42.42
C PHE A 97 33.84 -0.93 43.33
N ALA A 98 32.81 -0.91 44.19
CA ALA A 98 32.55 -1.95 45.19
C ALA A 98 32.25 -3.36 44.64
N TYR A 99 31.86 -3.48 43.37
CA TYR A 99 31.54 -4.80 42.79
C TYR A 99 32.79 -5.62 42.38
N LYS A 100 33.91 -4.96 42.05
CA LYS A 100 35.10 -5.63 41.46
C LYS A 100 36.34 -5.62 42.35
N PHE A 101 36.44 -4.68 43.29
CA PHE A 101 37.56 -4.60 44.22
C PHE A 101 37.21 -5.16 45.61
N PRO A 102 38.20 -5.67 46.38
CA PRO A 102 37.97 -6.09 47.76
C PRO A 102 37.66 -4.90 48.68
N ILE A 103 36.95 -5.18 49.78
CA ILE A 103 36.45 -4.16 50.72
C ILE A 103 37.53 -3.15 51.17
N ASN A 104 38.76 -3.59 51.42
CA ASN A 104 39.86 -2.71 51.85
C ASN A 104 40.19 -1.61 50.83
N MET A 105 40.07 -1.87 49.52
CA MET A 105 40.22 -0.83 48.50
C MET A 105 38.98 0.07 48.43
N VAL A 106 37.79 -0.54 48.51
CA VAL A 106 36.51 0.16 48.45
C VAL A 106 36.40 1.18 49.58
N THR A 107 36.76 0.82 50.82
CA THR A 107 36.79 1.75 51.95
C THR A 107 37.67 2.98 51.67
N ARG A 108 38.86 2.79 51.09
CA ARG A 108 39.77 3.92 50.78
C ARG A 108 39.28 4.78 49.61
N ILE A 109 38.52 4.21 48.66
CA ILE A 109 37.79 4.98 47.64
C ILE A 109 36.68 5.82 48.29
N PHE A 110 35.92 5.21 49.22
CA PHE A 110 34.86 5.90 49.97
C PHE A 110 35.41 7.03 50.86
N ASP A 111 36.55 6.84 51.53
CA ASP A 111 37.25 7.90 52.29
C ASP A 111 37.44 9.16 51.43
N VAL A 112 37.97 8.98 50.21
CA VAL A 112 38.25 10.08 49.27
C VAL A 112 36.97 10.66 48.68
N VAL A 113 35.97 9.82 48.35
CA VAL A 113 34.65 10.28 47.87
C VAL A 113 33.93 11.14 48.92
N ILE A 114 34.01 10.76 50.20
CA ILE A 114 33.42 11.53 51.30
C ILE A 114 34.25 12.80 51.59
N ALA A 115 35.58 12.76 51.45
CA ALA A 115 36.43 13.94 51.69
C ALA A 115 36.35 15.00 50.57
N GLU A 116 36.33 14.60 49.30
CA GLU A 116 36.46 15.49 48.14
C GLU A 116 35.16 15.68 47.32
N GLY A 117 34.21 14.75 47.45
CA GLY A 117 32.99 14.68 46.64
C GLY A 117 32.98 13.50 45.65
N ILE A 118 31.80 13.20 45.11
CA ILE A 118 31.56 12.06 44.21
C ILE A 118 32.44 12.10 42.95
N ASP A 119 32.75 13.31 42.46
CA ASP A 119 33.62 13.61 41.32
C ASP A 119 35.02 12.95 41.43
N SER A 120 35.53 12.75 42.64
CA SER A 120 36.83 12.12 42.88
C SER A 120 36.93 10.69 42.35
N ILE A 121 35.79 10.01 42.14
CA ILE A 121 35.71 8.68 41.51
C ILE A 121 36.36 8.64 40.11
N LEU A 122 36.37 9.78 39.41
CA LEU A 122 37.02 9.94 38.10
C LEU A 122 38.55 9.82 38.20
N LYS A 123 39.16 10.23 39.32
CA LYS A 123 40.60 10.07 39.57
C LYS A 123 40.97 8.58 39.57
N PHE A 124 40.23 7.77 40.32
CA PHE A 124 40.42 6.32 40.41
C PHE A 124 40.21 5.63 39.06
N ALA A 125 39.19 6.04 38.28
CA ALA A 125 38.94 5.49 36.95
C ALA A 125 40.08 5.81 35.95
N ILE A 126 40.59 7.05 35.96
CA ILE A 126 41.72 7.45 35.10
C ILE A 126 43.02 6.78 35.57
N ALA A 127 43.26 6.61 36.88
CA ALA A 127 44.41 5.87 37.41
C ALA A 127 44.41 4.41 36.94
N LEU A 128 43.25 3.75 37.00
CA LEU A 128 43.07 2.38 36.57
C LEU A 128 43.36 2.19 35.08
N ILE A 129 42.88 3.09 34.21
CA ILE A 129 43.20 3.08 32.77
C ILE A 129 44.68 3.40 32.52
N LYS A 130 45.23 4.44 33.16
CA LYS A 130 46.63 4.88 33.03
C LYS A 130 47.62 3.76 33.35
N LYS A 131 47.38 2.99 34.42
CA LYS A 131 48.23 1.86 34.84
C LYS A 131 48.22 0.72 33.81
N ASN A 132 47.07 0.47 33.18
CA ASN A 132 46.87 -0.59 32.19
C ASN A 132 47.16 -0.17 30.73
N LYS A 133 47.71 1.03 30.49
CA LYS A 133 47.96 1.61 29.15
C LYS A 133 48.52 0.63 28.12
N LYS A 134 49.59 -0.09 28.48
CA LYS A 134 50.31 -0.99 27.57
C LYS A 134 49.46 -2.16 27.09
N GLU A 135 48.64 -2.72 27.96
CA GLU A 135 47.75 -3.84 27.64
C GLU A 135 46.54 -3.36 26.85
N ILE A 136 45.96 -2.21 27.21
CA ILE A 136 44.82 -1.63 26.48
C ILE A 136 45.14 -1.39 25.00
N ILE A 137 46.31 -0.81 24.70
CA ILE A 137 46.72 -0.47 23.32
C ILE A 137 47.01 -1.71 22.47
N SER A 138 47.42 -2.83 23.08
CA SER A 138 47.74 -4.07 22.33
C SER A 138 46.51 -4.88 21.92
N LEU A 139 45.36 -4.67 22.56
CA LEU A 139 44.14 -5.47 22.37
C LEU A 139 43.18 -4.89 21.31
N LYS A 140 42.49 -5.78 20.61
CA LYS A 140 41.38 -5.47 19.68
C LYS A 140 40.02 -5.62 20.36
N PHE A 141 38.96 -5.01 19.80
CA PHE A 141 37.60 -4.91 20.36
C PHE A 141 37.17 -6.02 21.34
N ASP A 142 36.99 -7.28 20.91
CA ASP A 142 36.44 -8.35 21.76
C ASP A 142 37.32 -8.63 22.99
N GLN A 143 38.63 -8.71 22.78
CA GLN A 143 39.60 -8.96 23.85
C GLN A 143 39.72 -7.74 24.78
N LEU A 144 39.69 -6.54 24.21
CA LEU A 144 39.76 -5.27 24.92
C LEU A 144 38.54 -5.07 25.82
N LEU A 145 37.33 -5.31 25.31
CA LEU A 145 36.10 -5.15 26.10
C LEU A 145 36.06 -6.14 27.26
N ASN A 146 36.46 -7.40 27.04
CA ASN A 146 36.58 -8.39 28.11
C ASN A 146 37.67 -8.01 29.14
N PHE A 147 38.81 -7.51 28.67
CA PHE A 147 39.89 -7.02 29.53
C PHE A 147 39.43 -5.87 30.44
N LEU A 148 38.76 -4.86 29.88
CA LEU A 148 38.23 -3.70 30.62
C LEU A 148 37.13 -4.08 31.63
N LYS A 149 36.40 -5.18 31.40
CA LYS A 149 35.33 -5.65 32.30
C LYS A 149 35.83 -6.53 33.45
N GLU A 150 36.88 -7.32 33.23
CA GLU A 150 37.29 -8.34 34.20
C GLU A 150 38.75 -8.23 34.66
N LYS A 151 39.69 -7.97 33.75
CA LYS A 151 41.13 -8.08 34.06
C LYS A 151 41.80 -6.79 34.51
N ILE A 152 41.26 -5.64 34.11
CA ILE A 152 41.85 -4.32 34.40
C ILE A 152 42.13 -4.07 35.90
N PHE A 153 41.29 -4.64 36.78
CA PHE A 153 41.38 -4.53 38.24
C PHE A 153 42.60 -5.26 38.84
N LEU A 154 43.14 -6.26 38.14
CA LEU A 154 44.24 -7.09 38.62
C LEU A 154 45.58 -6.34 38.69
N VAL A 155 45.69 -5.16 38.08
CA VAL A 155 46.95 -4.38 38.04
C VAL A 155 47.48 -3.98 39.43
N TYR A 156 46.58 -3.80 40.41
CA TYR A 156 46.93 -3.50 41.81
C TYR A 156 46.97 -4.75 42.70
N SER A 157 46.65 -5.93 42.16
CA SER A 157 46.77 -7.18 42.91
C SER A 157 48.24 -7.56 43.11
N ILE A 158 48.56 -8.10 44.28
CA ILE A 158 49.87 -8.67 44.58
C ILE A 158 49.79 -10.17 44.24
N PRO A 159 50.57 -10.67 43.28
CA PRO A 159 50.58 -12.10 42.97
C PRO A 159 51.13 -12.89 44.17
N GLU A 160 50.27 -13.72 44.77
CA GLU A 160 50.66 -14.58 45.90
C GLU A 160 51.78 -15.54 45.52
N LYS A 161 52.98 -15.29 46.05
CA LYS A 161 54.04 -16.31 46.08
C LYS A 161 53.83 -17.22 47.30
N SER A 162 53.13 -18.31 47.05
CA SER A 162 52.93 -19.50 47.91
C SER A 162 51.88 -19.46 49.02
N THR A 163 51.03 -20.50 48.98
CA THR A 163 50.40 -21.21 50.11
C THR A 163 49.66 -20.42 51.20
N THR A 164 48.32 -20.42 51.13
CA THR A 164 47.51 -21.36 51.96
C THR A 164 46.10 -21.59 51.40
N LYS A 165 45.65 -22.86 51.37
CA LYS A 165 44.32 -23.25 50.88
C LYS A 165 43.22 -22.92 51.91
N LEU A 166 42.75 -21.67 52.00
CA LEU A 166 41.50 -21.35 52.72
C LEU A 166 40.82 -20.04 52.27
N SER A 167 40.83 -19.70 50.98
CA SER A 167 40.37 -18.39 50.46
C SER A 167 39.11 -18.43 49.57
N TRP A 168 38.10 -19.21 49.97
CA TRP A 168 36.79 -19.30 49.28
C TRP A 168 35.83 -18.14 49.63
N LEU A 169 36.24 -17.26 50.56
CA LEU A 169 35.56 -16.03 50.92
C LEU A 169 36.47 -14.80 50.67
N GLY A 170 36.95 -14.61 49.43
CA GLY A 170 37.32 -13.29 48.85
C GLY A 170 38.29 -12.31 49.54
N HIS A 171 38.89 -12.62 50.70
CA HIS A 171 39.55 -11.61 51.57
C HIS A 171 41.09 -11.65 51.60
N SER A 172 41.77 -12.58 50.92
CA SER A 172 43.24 -12.74 51.02
C SER A 172 44.07 -12.38 49.78
N ALA A 173 43.45 -11.95 48.67
CA ALA A 173 44.22 -11.27 47.64
C ALA A 173 44.69 -9.92 48.21
N ASN A 174 45.97 -9.80 48.56
CA ASN A 174 46.55 -8.52 48.98
C ASN A 174 46.60 -7.58 47.76
N TYR A 175 46.04 -6.38 47.89
CA TYR A 175 46.14 -5.32 46.88
C TYR A 175 47.01 -4.18 47.38
N ARG A 176 47.71 -3.51 46.46
CA ARG A 176 48.48 -2.29 46.76
C ARG A 176 47.55 -1.08 46.86
N VAL A 177 46.81 -1.02 47.96
CA VAL A 177 45.75 -0.01 48.18
C VAL A 177 46.33 1.41 48.20
N ASP A 178 47.43 1.64 48.92
CA ASP A 178 48.07 2.95 48.98
C ASP A 178 48.68 3.37 47.64
N GLU A 179 49.16 2.42 46.82
CA GLU A 179 49.60 2.72 45.45
C GLU A 179 48.44 3.21 44.59
N PHE A 180 47.26 2.56 44.67
CA PHE A 180 46.08 3.00 43.91
C PHE A 180 45.57 4.37 44.34
N VAL A 181 45.56 4.65 45.65
CA VAL A 181 45.17 5.95 46.20
C VAL A 181 46.18 7.03 45.77
N ASN A 182 47.48 6.77 45.87
CA ASN A 182 48.52 7.70 45.41
C ASN A 182 48.47 7.94 43.90
N ASP A 183 48.26 6.91 43.09
CA ASP A 183 48.08 7.04 41.64
C ASP A 183 46.82 7.88 41.31
N ALA A 184 45.74 7.74 42.07
CA ALA A 184 44.55 8.59 41.95
C ALA A 184 44.82 10.05 42.33
N TYR A 185 45.53 10.30 43.46
CA TYR A 185 45.93 11.66 43.86
C TYR A 185 46.90 12.32 42.87
N SER A 186 47.69 11.54 42.11
CA SER A 186 48.57 12.06 41.04
C SER A 186 47.81 12.66 39.84
N ILE A 187 46.48 12.54 39.79
CA ILE A 187 45.66 12.97 38.66
C ILE A 187 44.93 14.25 39.03
N GLU A 188 45.47 15.36 38.54
CA GLU A 188 44.90 16.69 38.71
C GLU A 188 43.58 16.84 37.93
N ILE A 189 42.46 16.72 38.65
CA ILE A 189 41.11 17.01 38.13
C ILE A 189 40.58 18.22 38.92
N THR A 190 40.39 19.34 38.24
CA THR A 190 39.84 20.56 38.83
C THR A 190 38.33 20.63 38.60
N LYS A 191 37.60 21.25 39.54
CA LYS A 191 36.15 21.45 39.42
C LYS A 191 35.77 22.27 38.17
N ASN A 192 36.63 23.20 37.74
CA ASN A 192 36.41 23.99 36.53
C ASN A 192 36.43 23.13 35.24
N MET A 193 37.33 22.14 35.14
CA MET A 193 37.34 21.23 33.99
C MET A 193 36.06 20.39 33.94
N LEU A 194 35.63 19.83 35.09
CA LEU A 194 34.40 19.04 35.17
C LEU A 194 33.14 19.86 34.88
N SER A 195 33.11 21.12 35.33
CA SER A 195 32.04 22.07 35.04
C SER A 195 31.99 22.43 33.54
N LYS A 196 33.14 22.62 32.90
CA LYS A 196 33.22 22.83 31.44
C LYS A 196 32.63 21.63 30.68
N TYR A 197 33.08 20.41 30.98
CA TYR A 197 32.53 19.21 30.34
C TYR A 197 31.03 19.01 30.63
N ALA A 198 30.54 19.41 31.80
CA ALA A 198 29.10 19.35 32.11
C ALA A 198 28.29 20.33 31.23
N ALA A 199 28.78 21.55 31.02
CA ALA A 199 28.15 22.50 30.11
C ALA A 199 28.21 22.03 28.63
N GLU A 200 29.31 21.40 28.22
CA GLU A 200 29.44 20.77 26.89
C GLU A 200 28.47 19.60 26.71
N TYR A 201 28.28 18.78 27.76
CA TYR A 201 27.34 17.65 27.77
C TYR A 201 25.87 18.09 27.69
N GLU A 202 25.43 19.05 28.52
CA GLU A 202 24.04 19.52 28.46
C GLU A 202 23.74 20.19 27.11
N LYS A 203 24.67 20.99 26.56
CA LYS A 203 24.52 21.55 25.20
C LYS A 203 24.45 20.46 24.12
N MET A 204 25.21 19.38 24.25
CA MET A 204 25.14 18.24 23.32
C MET A 204 23.76 17.58 23.39
N LYS A 205 23.23 17.38 24.60
CA LYS A 205 21.94 16.77 24.88
C LYS A 205 20.75 17.63 24.43
N GLU A 206 20.83 18.95 24.61
CA GLU A 206 19.86 19.91 24.04
C GLU A 206 19.77 19.76 22.51
N LEU A 207 20.92 19.71 21.83
CA LEU A 207 21.00 19.52 20.38
C LEU A 207 20.54 18.12 19.92
N GLU A 208 20.68 17.08 20.75
CA GLU A 208 20.14 15.75 20.47
C GLU A 208 18.61 15.74 20.58
N ILE A 209 18.05 16.37 21.61
CA ILE A 209 16.59 16.53 21.80
C ILE A 209 15.99 17.36 20.65
N GLU A 210 16.63 18.45 20.24
CA GLU A 210 16.17 19.27 19.11
C GLU A 210 16.12 18.46 17.80
N LYS A 211 17.17 17.67 17.51
CA LYS A 211 17.21 16.76 16.36
C LYS A 211 16.16 15.66 16.43
N GLU A 212 15.92 15.08 17.60
CA GLU A 212 14.88 14.05 17.76
C GLU A 212 13.48 14.63 17.50
N ASN A 213 13.22 15.84 17.99
CA ASN A 213 11.99 16.59 17.69
C ASN A 213 11.84 16.91 16.20
N GLU A 214 12.92 17.35 15.54
CA GLU A 214 12.92 17.58 14.08
C GLU A 214 12.64 16.30 13.30
N ILE A 215 13.31 15.19 13.65
CA ILE A 215 13.09 13.86 13.04
C ILE A 215 11.65 13.40 13.25
N SER A 216 11.06 13.63 14.42
CA SER A 216 9.66 13.31 14.72
C SER A 216 8.70 14.13 13.84
N LEU A 217 8.93 15.44 13.71
CA LEU A 217 8.17 16.33 12.85
C LEU A 217 8.27 15.92 11.37
N LEU A 218 9.48 15.59 10.90
CA LEU A 218 9.72 15.12 9.53
C LEU A 218 9.04 13.78 9.26
N LYS A 219 9.08 12.82 10.21
CA LYS A 219 8.35 11.55 10.11
C LYS A 219 6.83 11.76 9.99
N SER A 220 6.26 12.64 10.82
CA SER A 220 4.83 12.98 10.76
C SER A 220 4.44 13.62 9.42
N LYS A 221 5.22 14.62 8.97
CA LYS A 221 5.03 15.24 7.64
C LYS A 221 5.13 14.21 6.51
N ASN A 222 6.16 13.36 6.51
CA ASN A 222 6.35 12.35 5.47
C ASN A 222 5.21 11.32 5.45
N SER A 223 4.72 10.89 6.61
CA SER A 223 3.52 10.04 6.72
C SER A 223 2.28 10.72 6.09
N SER A 224 2.05 12.00 6.40
CA SER A 224 0.92 12.76 5.84
C SER A 224 1.03 12.98 4.31
N LEU A 225 2.25 13.13 3.78
CA LEU A 225 2.49 13.24 2.35
C LEU A 225 2.31 11.90 1.65
N SER A 226 2.77 10.80 2.26
CA SER A 226 2.58 9.44 1.74
C SER A 226 1.09 9.07 1.63
N LEU A 227 0.26 9.52 2.58
CA LEU A 227 -1.20 9.36 2.49
C LEU A 227 -1.78 10.18 1.32
N LYS A 228 -1.44 11.47 1.22
CA LYS A 228 -1.91 12.32 0.09
C LYS A 228 -1.48 11.80 -1.28
N VAL A 229 -0.27 11.26 -1.40
CA VAL A 229 0.21 10.63 -2.64
C VAL A 229 -0.66 9.41 -2.98
N LYS A 230 -1.01 8.58 -1.98
CA LYS A 230 -1.91 7.45 -2.19
C LYS A 230 -3.31 7.92 -2.60
N ASP A 231 -3.90 8.88 -1.90
CA ASP A 231 -5.24 9.40 -2.21
C ASP A 231 -5.32 9.97 -3.65
N LEU A 232 -4.27 10.67 -4.08
CA LEU A 232 -4.13 11.17 -5.45
C LEU A 232 -3.92 10.05 -6.48
N GLN A 233 -3.16 9.01 -6.13
CA GLN A 233 -2.96 7.83 -6.97
C GLN A 233 -4.29 7.08 -7.19
N ASP A 234 -5.03 6.85 -6.11
CA ASP A 234 -6.34 6.18 -6.14
C ASP A 234 -7.35 7.02 -6.96
N SER A 235 -7.38 8.35 -6.77
CA SER A 235 -8.22 9.27 -7.54
C SER A 235 -7.85 9.33 -9.04
N LEU A 236 -6.57 9.21 -9.37
CA LEU A 236 -6.10 9.15 -10.76
C LEU A 236 -6.50 7.82 -11.42
N ASN A 237 -6.43 6.72 -10.69
CA ASN A 237 -6.85 5.40 -11.17
C ASN A 237 -8.36 5.39 -11.46
N THR A 238 -9.21 5.86 -10.54
CA THR A 238 -10.67 5.92 -10.77
C THR A 238 -11.02 6.80 -11.98
N LEU A 239 -10.40 7.97 -12.10
CA LEU A 239 -10.61 8.85 -13.26
C LEU A 239 -10.11 8.21 -14.57
N SER A 240 -9.04 7.40 -14.53
CA SER A 240 -8.57 6.64 -15.69
C SER A 240 -9.57 5.54 -16.09
N GLU A 241 -10.16 4.84 -15.13
CA GLU A 241 -11.20 3.83 -15.39
C GLU A 241 -12.47 4.46 -15.98
N GLU A 242 -12.95 5.58 -15.43
CA GLU A 242 -14.07 6.36 -15.96
C GLU A 242 -13.82 6.81 -17.40
N ASN A 243 -12.63 7.34 -17.71
CA ASN A 243 -12.27 7.74 -19.07
C ASN A 243 -12.26 6.57 -20.06
N ILE A 244 -11.81 5.38 -19.64
CA ILE A 244 -11.86 4.17 -20.48
C ILE A 244 -13.32 3.73 -20.72
N GLN A 245 -14.17 3.78 -19.70
CA GLN A 245 -15.61 3.48 -19.85
C GLN A 245 -16.32 4.47 -20.78
N LEU A 246 -16.03 5.77 -20.64
CA LEU A 246 -16.55 6.82 -21.53
C LEU A 246 -16.06 6.65 -22.97
N ALA A 247 -14.80 6.29 -23.18
CA ALA A 247 -14.28 5.98 -24.52
C ALA A 247 -14.98 4.76 -25.14
N ASN A 248 -15.16 3.68 -24.37
CA ASN A 248 -15.83 2.46 -24.84
C ASN A 248 -17.31 2.70 -25.18
N THR A 249 -18.05 3.42 -24.33
CA THR A 249 -19.45 3.78 -24.60
C THR A 249 -19.56 4.75 -25.78
N MET A 250 -18.63 5.69 -25.96
CA MET A 250 -18.58 6.55 -27.14
C MET A 250 -18.35 5.75 -28.43
N ILE A 251 -17.49 4.72 -28.40
CA ILE A 251 -17.27 3.81 -29.53
C ILE A 251 -18.54 3.01 -29.84
N GLN A 252 -19.19 2.43 -28.83
CA GLN A 252 -20.46 1.70 -29.00
C GLN A 252 -21.57 2.59 -29.60
N ASN A 253 -21.74 3.81 -29.09
CA ASN A 253 -22.71 4.77 -29.61
C ASN A 253 -22.39 5.16 -31.07
N LYS A 254 -21.11 5.36 -31.42
CA LYS A 254 -20.69 5.59 -32.82
C LYS A 254 -20.99 4.40 -33.73
N MET A 255 -20.79 3.16 -33.26
CA MET A 255 -21.12 1.95 -34.02
C MET A 255 -22.64 1.80 -34.23
N GLN A 256 -23.45 2.11 -33.20
CA GLN A 256 -24.92 2.14 -33.35
C GLN A 256 -25.38 3.20 -34.34
N ILE A 257 -24.81 4.40 -34.29
CA ILE A 257 -25.11 5.47 -35.25
C ILE A 257 -24.76 5.02 -36.68
N ALA A 258 -23.61 4.40 -36.91
CA ALA A 258 -23.24 3.87 -38.22
C ALA A 258 -24.23 2.80 -38.71
N SER A 259 -24.59 1.83 -37.86
CA SER A 259 -25.57 0.78 -38.21
C SER A 259 -26.96 1.35 -38.54
N LEU A 260 -27.39 2.41 -37.85
CA LEU A 260 -28.66 3.09 -38.13
C LEU A 260 -28.62 3.91 -39.41
N ILE A 261 -27.45 4.47 -39.77
CA ILE A 261 -27.24 5.12 -41.07
C ILE A 261 -27.34 4.09 -42.19
N ASP A 262 -26.62 2.96 -42.10
CA ASP A 262 -26.67 1.87 -43.09
C ASP A 262 -28.10 1.33 -43.27
N GLU A 263 -28.84 1.14 -42.16
CA GLU A 263 -30.25 0.70 -42.22
C GLU A 263 -31.15 1.75 -42.88
N ASN A 264 -30.95 3.04 -42.57
CA ASN A 264 -31.72 4.12 -43.17
C ASN A 264 -31.42 4.29 -44.67
N GLU A 265 -30.16 4.16 -45.11
CA GLU A 265 -29.79 4.12 -46.53
C GLU A 265 -30.43 2.91 -47.24
N GLY A 266 -30.42 1.74 -46.60
CA GLY A 266 -31.10 0.54 -47.11
C GLY A 266 -32.62 0.70 -47.21
N LEU A 267 -33.26 1.40 -46.27
CA LEU A 267 -34.68 1.75 -46.33
C LEU A 267 -34.97 2.78 -47.44
N ILE A 268 -34.11 3.80 -47.61
CA ILE A 268 -34.20 4.78 -48.69
C ILE A 268 -34.12 4.08 -50.06
N SER A 269 -33.19 3.14 -50.25
CA SER A 269 -33.11 2.33 -51.48
C SER A 269 -34.41 1.55 -51.72
N LYS A 270 -34.92 0.80 -50.73
CA LYS A 270 -36.18 0.05 -50.85
C LYS A 270 -37.37 0.95 -51.19
N VAL A 271 -37.45 2.15 -50.60
CA VAL A 271 -38.49 3.14 -50.90
C VAL A 271 -38.35 3.68 -52.33
N SER A 272 -37.13 3.86 -52.82
CA SER A 272 -36.87 4.23 -54.22
C SER A 272 -37.30 3.12 -55.18
N ASP A 273 -36.93 1.87 -54.91
CA ASP A 273 -37.30 0.70 -55.75
C ASP A 273 -38.82 0.50 -55.78
N LEU A 274 -39.49 0.61 -54.63
CA LEU A 274 -40.95 0.52 -54.55
C LEU A 274 -41.64 1.67 -55.28
N LYS A 275 -41.10 2.90 -55.25
CA LYS A 275 -41.62 4.02 -56.05
C LYS A 275 -41.50 3.74 -57.54
N LEU A 276 -40.34 3.26 -58.02
CA LEU A 276 -40.15 2.89 -59.42
C LEU A 276 -41.14 1.82 -59.89
N ILE A 277 -41.41 0.80 -59.06
CA ILE A 277 -42.41 -0.24 -59.34
C ILE A 277 -43.84 0.35 -59.39
N VAL A 278 -44.19 1.23 -58.45
CA VAL A 278 -45.51 1.90 -58.43
C VAL A 278 -45.70 2.84 -59.63
N GLU A 279 -44.64 3.52 -60.08
CA GLU A 279 -44.66 4.37 -61.28
C GLU A 279 -44.71 3.54 -62.58
N SER A 280 -44.13 2.34 -62.63
CA SER A 280 -44.21 1.46 -63.80
C SER A 280 -45.54 0.71 -63.91
N GLN A 281 -46.21 0.40 -62.80
CA GLN A 281 -47.50 -0.30 -62.77
C GLN A 281 -48.58 0.27 -63.71
N PRO A 282 -48.91 1.57 -63.74
CA PRO A 282 -49.94 2.09 -64.64
C PRO A 282 -49.59 1.86 -66.12
N ALA A 283 -48.32 1.96 -66.51
CA ALA A 283 -47.87 1.70 -67.88
C ALA A 283 -47.95 0.20 -68.23
N GLU A 284 -47.61 -0.70 -67.30
CA GLU A 284 -47.78 -2.14 -67.48
C GLU A 284 -49.26 -2.55 -67.56
N ILE A 285 -50.10 -1.98 -66.70
CA ILE A 285 -51.56 -2.18 -66.71
C ILE A 285 -52.14 -1.68 -68.03
N GLU A 286 -51.78 -0.48 -68.50
CA GLU A 286 -52.25 0.05 -69.78
C GLU A 286 -51.82 -0.85 -70.96
N LYS A 287 -50.56 -1.31 -70.97
CA LYS A 287 -50.04 -2.22 -71.99
C LYS A 287 -50.77 -3.57 -71.98
N ARG A 288 -51.06 -4.11 -70.79
CA ARG A 288 -51.81 -5.37 -70.61
C ARG A 288 -53.26 -5.20 -71.04
N MET A 289 -53.91 -4.10 -70.65
CA MET A 289 -55.29 -3.77 -71.01
C MET A 289 -55.43 -3.55 -72.52
N LYS A 290 -54.49 -2.86 -73.18
CA LYS A 290 -54.43 -2.77 -74.65
C LYS A 290 -54.31 -4.15 -75.32
N SER A 291 -53.49 -5.05 -74.77
CA SER A 291 -53.36 -6.43 -75.28
C SER A 291 -54.66 -7.24 -75.13
N GLU A 292 -55.39 -7.08 -74.02
CA GLU A 292 -56.68 -7.73 -73.81
C GLU A 292 -57.79 -7.13 -74.67
N ILE A 293 -57.85 -5.81 -74.81
CA ILE A 293 -58.75 -5.11 -75.74
C ILE A 293 -58.51 -5.60 -77.17
N GLN A 294 -57.25 -5.72 -77.62
CA GLN A 294 -56.95 -6.25 -78.96
C GLN A 294 -57.48 -7.68 -79.14
N LYS A 295 -57.26 -8.57 -78.18
CA LYS A 295 -57.80 -9.94 -78.21
C LYS A 295 -59.33 -9.98 -78.24
N ILE A 296 -60.00 -9.03 -77.61
CA ILE A 296 -61.47 -8.89 -77.64
C ILE A 296 -61.93 -8.37 -79.01
N VAL A 297 -61.25 -7.37 -79.57
CA VAL A 297 -61.53 -6.84 -80.92
C VAL A 297 -61.36 -7.93 -81.99
N ASP A 298 -60.28 -8.70 -81.93
CA ASP A 298 -60.02 -9.81 -82.87
C ASP A 298 -61.12 -10.89 -82.78
N LYS A 299 -61.57 -11.23 -81.55
CA LYS A 299 -62.72 -12.14 -81.33
C LYS A 299 -64.03 -11.57 -81.85
N ASN A 300 -64.30 -10.28 -81.62
CA ASN A 300 -65.52 -9.62 -82.11
C ASN A 300 -65.55 -9.59 -83.64
N LEU A 301 -64.41 -9.34 -84.30
CA LEU A 301 -64.28 -9.45 -85.75
C LEU A 301 -64.56 -10.87 -86.25
N GLN A 302 -64.06 -11.91 -85.56
CA GLN A 302 -64.39 -13.29 -85.89
C GLN A 302 -65.90 -13.59 -85.75
N VAL A 303 -66.55 -13.08 -84.69
CA VAL A 303 -68.00 -13.24 -84.48
C VAL A 303 -68.80 -12.49 -85.55
N ILE A 304 -68.45 -11.24 -85.88
CA ILE A 304 -69.10 -10.46 -86.94
C ILE A 304 -69.00 -11.18 -88.29
N ASN A 305 -67.80 -11.66 -88.64
CA ASN A 305 -67.60 -12.35 -89.91
C ASN A 305 -68.38 -13.68 -89.97
N ARG A 306 -68.50 -14.37 -88.83
CA ARG A 306 -69.31 -15.59 -88.68
C ARG A 306 -70.81 -15.32 -88.76
N ASN A 307 -71.28 -14.21 -88.18
CA ASN A 307 -72.67 -13.75 -88.32
C ASN A 307 -72.99 -13.38 -89.77
N ARG A 308 -72.09 -12.67 -90.47
CA ARG A 308 -72.28 -12.32 -91.88
C ARG A 308 -72.42 -13.56 -92.77
N ILE A 309 -71.59 -14.58 -92.55
CA ILE A 309 -71.70 -15.87 -93.26
C ILE A 309 -73.05 -16.54 -92.99
N LEU A 310 -73.58 -16.45 -91.76
CA LEU A 310 -74.90 -16.99 -91.41
C LEU A 310 -76.04 -16.17 -92.05
N GLU A 311 -75.90 -14.85 -92.17
CA GLU A 311 -76.83 -13.97 -92.89
C GLU A 311 -76.83 -14.26 -94.40
N ASP A 312 -75.64 -14.38 -95.01
CA ASP A 312 -75.46 -14.77 -96.42
C ASP A 312 -76.14 -16.13 -96.70
N GLN A 313 -75.97 -17.12 -95.79
CA GLN A 313 -76.62 -18.43 -95.87
C GLN A 313 -78.15 -18.39 -95.67
N MET A 314 -78.67 -17.51 -94.81
CA MET A 314 -80.12 -17.33 -94.67
C MET A 314 -80.74 -16.75 -95.93
N ALA A 315 -80.09 -15.75 -96.55
CA ALA A 315 -80.55 -15.15 -97.81
C ALA A 315 -80.58 -16.17 -98.96
N GLU A 316 -79.59 -17.06 -99.04
CA GLU A 316 -79.54 -18.14 -100.03
C GLU A 316 -80.74 -19.10 -99.87
N ILE A 317 -81.00 -19.57 -98.63
CA ILE A 317 -82.16 -20.42 -98.31
C ILE A 317 -83.50 -19.70 -98.59
N GLU A 318 -83.61 -18.40 -98.32
CA GLU A 318 -84.81 -17.62 -98.67
C GLU A 318 -85.06 -17.58 -100.19
N THR A 319 -84.02 -17.49 -101.01
CA THR A 319 -84.15 -17.54 -102.48
C THR A 319 -84.53 -18.92 -103.01
N GLU A 320 -84.00 -20.01 -102.45
CA GLU A 320 -84.42 -21.38 -102.79
C GLU A 320 -85.89 -21.63 -102.38
N LEU A 321 -86.31 -21.13 -101.21
CA LEU A 321 -87.70 -21.20 -100.76
C LEU A 321 -88.65 -20.42 -101.69
N ALA A 322 -88.20 -19.29 -102.26
CA ALA A 322 -88.96 -18.54 -103.24
C ALA A 322 -89.09 -19.29 -104.58
N GLN A 323 -88.00 -19.90 -105.08
CA GLN A 323 -88.02 -20.68 -106.32
C GLN A 323 -88.90 -21.94 -106.21
N THR A 324 -88.80 -22.68 -105.11
CA THR A 324 -89.63 -23.89 -104.87
C THR A 324 -91.11 -23.55 -104.73
N LYS A 325 -91.46 -22.43 -104.08
CA LYS A 325 -92.84 -21.89 -104.09
C LYS A 325 -93.34 -21.55 -105.50
N MET A 326 -92.47 -20.96 -106.34
CA MET A 326 -92.83 -20.60 -107.72
C MET A 326 -93.07 -21.84 -108.59
N GLN A 327 -92.25 -22.88 -108.44
CA GLN A 327 -92.43 -24.17 -109.12
C GLN A 327 -93.73 -24.89 -108.69
N LEU A 328 -94.06 -24.85 -107.38
CA LEU A 328 -95.34 -25.36 -106.89
C LEU A 328 -96.55 -24.63 -107.50
N ALA A 329 -96.46 -23.31 -107.67
CA ALA A 329 -97.53 -22.52 -108.28
C ALA A 329 -97.76 -22.87 -109.77
N THR A 330 -96.69 -23.13 -110.53
CA THR A 330 -96.80 -23.59 -111.93
C THR A 330 -97.43 -24.98 -112.04
N ILE A 331 -97.00 -25.94 -111.21
CA ILE A 331 -97.55 -27.30 -111.20
C ILE A 331 -99.03 -27.29 -110.77
N HIS A 332 -99.42 -26.41 -109.84
CA HIS A 332 -100.81 -26.27 -109.42
C HIS A 332 -101.73 -25.76 -110.54
N ASN A 333 -101.28 -24.77 -111.33
CA ASN A 333 -102.02 -24.28 -112.51
C ASN A 333 -102.17 -25.35 -113.60
N GLU A 334 -101.11 -26.12 -113.88
CA GLU A 334 -101.18 -27.23 -114.83
C GLU A 334 -102.18 -28.31 -114.36
N HIS A 335 -102.12 -28.68 -113.08
CA HIS A 335 -103.05 -29.62 -112.46
C HIS A 335 -104.51 -29.16 -112.58
N ASP A 336 -104.83 -27.89 -112.29
CA ASP A 336 -106.20 -27.39 -112.42
C ASP A 336 -106.68 -27.25 -113.87
N SER A 337 -105.77 -27.00 -114.83
CA SER A 337 -106.10 -27.04 -116.26
C SER A 337 -106.49 -28.46 -116.72
N LEU A 338 -105.81 -29.48 -116.22
CA LEU A 338 -106.11 -30.89 -116.49
C LEU A 338 -107.40 -31.33 -115.78
N LYS A 339 -107.63 -30.85 -114.56
CA LYS A 339 -108.84 -31.13 -113.76
C LYS A 339 -110.11 -30.57 -114.39
N LYS A 340 -110.03 -29.39 -115.05
CA LYS A 340 -111.14 -28.86 -115.87
C LYS A 340 -111.43 -29.74 -117.08
N LYS A 341 -110.40 -30.08 -117.88
CA LYS A 341 -110.55 -30.98 -119.05
C LYS A 341 -111.13 -32.35 -118.68
N TRP A 342 -110.74 -32.89 -117.52
CA TRP A 342 -111.28 -34.16 -117.01
C TRP A 342 -112.77 -34.09 -116.66
N ASN A 343 -113.21 -32.99 -116.02
CA ASN A 343 -114.62 -32.80 -115.67
C ASN A 343 -115.53 -32.55 -116.89
N GLU A 344 -115.01 -31.93 -117.95
CA GLU A 344 -115.74 -31.77 -119.21
C GLU A 344 -115.89 -33.11 -119.95
N LEU A 345 -114.83 -33.93 -120.02
CA LEU A 345 -114.88 -35.29 -120.57
C LEU A 345 -115.82 -36.22 -119.80
N LYS A 346 -115.81 -36.16 -118.45
CA LYS A 346 -116.71 -36.99 -117.62
C LYS A 346 -118.19 -36.66 -117.80
N LYS A 347 -118.52 -35.46 -118.32
CA LYS A 347 -119.90 -35.04 -118.61
C LYS A 347 -120.40 -35.50 -119.99
N ALA A 348 -119.52 -36.01 -120.85
CA ALA A 348 -119.82 -36.33 -122.25
C ALA A 348 -119.93 -37.84 -122.54
N LEU A 349 -119.82 -38.72 -121.52
CA LEU A 349 -119.54 -40.14 -121.73
C LEU A 349 -120.52 -41.13 -121.09
N GLU A 350 -121.67 -40.70 -120.57
CA GLU A 350 -122.80 -41.60 -120.24
C GLU A 350 -124.13 -40.84 -120.20
N SER A 351 -124.51 -40.34 -121.38
CA SER A 351 -125.89 -40.06 -121.80
C SER A 351 -126.34 -41.14 -122.76
#